data_AF-A0A6C0RF26-F1
#
_entry.id   AF-A0A6C0RF26-F1
#
_cell.length_a   1.000
_cell.length_b   1.000
_cell.length_c   1.000
_cell.angle_alpha   90.00
_cell.angle_beta   90.00
_cell.angle_gamma   90.00
#
_symmetry.space_group_name_H-M   'P 1'
#
loop_
_entity.id
_entity.type
_entity.pdbx_description
1 polymer ?
#
loop_
_entity_poly.entity_id
_entity_poly.type
_entity_poly.pdbx_seq_one_letter_code
_entity_poly.pdbx_strand_id
1 'polypeptide(L)' 'MTNTELISEILSDPQIKEKYNISETDIQAINGDTRYQKEIIQIIKEIVSDNDNHITATKSYNKLKNILNIV' A
#
# COMPACT_ATOMS: atom_id res chain seq x y z
N MET A 1 -16.56 4.62 -2.77
CA MET A 1 -15.42 4.25 -1.92
C MET A 1 -14.20 4.95 -2.47
N THR A 2 -13.46 5.68 -1.64
CA THR A 2 -12.21 6.36 -2.01
C THR A 2 -11.06 5.36 -1.98
N ASN A 3 -9.94 5.69 -2.64
CA ASN A 3 -8.72 4.88 -2.58
C ASN A 3 -8.26 4.68 -1.12
N THR A 4 -8.36 5.71 -0.27
CA THR A 4 -7.99 5.63 1.15
C THR A 4 -8.88 4.67 1.94
N GLU A 5 -10.19 4.66 1.68
CA GLU A 5 -11.13 3.72 2.29
C GLU A 5 -10.80 2.28 1.88
N LEU A 6 -10.55 2.04 0.59
CA LEU A 6 -10.18 0.72 0.08
C LEU A 6 -8.85 0.22 0.68
N ILE A 7 -7.83 1.08 0.74
CA ILE A 7 -6.55 0.73 1.37
C ILE A 7 -6.76 0.40 2.85
N SER A 8 -7.56 1.19 3.56
CA SER A 8 -7.85 0.94 4.97
C SER A 8 -8.59 -0.38 5.17
N GLU A 9 -9.55 -0.71 4.30
CA GLU A 9 -10.27 -1.98 4.32
C GLU A 9 -9.32 -3.17 4.12
N ILE A 10 -8.45 -3.13 3.10
CA ILE A 10 -7.46 -4.18 2.82
C ILE A 10 -6.51 -4.36 4.01
N LEU A 11 -5.96 -3.26 4.55
CA LEU A 11 -5.02 -3.33 5.66
C LEU A 11 -5.68 -3.65 7.00
N SER A 12 -7.02 -3.61 7.09
CA SER A 12 -7.78 -4.00 8.27
C SER A 12 -8.06 -5.51 8.35
N ASP A 13 -7.77 -6.27 7.28
CA ASP A 13 -7.91 -7.73 7.29
C ASP A 13 -7.05 -8.35 8.41
N PRO A 14 -7.62 -9.17 9.31
CA PRO A 14 -6.90 -9.73 10.45
C PRO A 14 -5.62 -10.50 10.08
N GLN A 15 -5.65 -11.26 8.98
CA GLN A 15 -4.49 -12.03 8.53
C GLN A 15 -3.39 -11.12 7.99
N ILE A 16 -3.76 -10.06 7.27
CA ILE A 16 -2.80 -9.06 6.77
C ILE A 16 -2.19 -8.29 7.95
N LYS A 17 -3.02 -7.86 8.91
CA LYS A 17 -2.56 -7.16 10.12
C LYS A 17 -1.56 -7.99 10.91
N GLU A 18 -1.88 -9.26 11.17
CA GLU A 18 -1.01 -10.15 11.91
C GLU A 18 0.31 -10.41 11.16
N LYS A 19 0.23 -10.76 9.87
CA LYS A 19 1.40 -11.12 9.06
C LYS A 19 2.42 -9.98 8.92
N TYR A 20 1.95 -8.75 8.76
CA TYR A 20 2.82 -7.58 8.56
C TYR A 20 2.91 -6.69 9.81
N ASN A 21 2.39 -7.16 10.95
CA ASN A 21 2.38 -6.47 12.22
C ASN A 21 1.79 -5.05 12.12
N ILE A 22 0.69 -4.85 11.38
CA ILE A 22 0.09 -3.52 11.13
C ILE A 22 -0.75 -3.09 12.33
N SER A 23 -0.47 -1.91 12.86
CA SER A 23 -1.25 -1.30 13.95
C SER A 23 -2.32 -0.33 13.42
N GLU A 24 -3.27 0.04 14.28
CA GLU A 24 -4.26 1.08 13.94
C GLU A 24 -3.61 2.44 13.64
N THR A 25 -2.50 2.76 14.29
CA THR A 25 -1.76 4.00 14.01
C THR A 25 -1.15 3.99 12.61
N ASP A 26 -0.74 2.82 12.11
CA ASP A 26 -0.23 2.70 10.75
C ASP A 26 -1.35 2.95 9.71
N ILE A 27 -2.56 2.45 9.98
CA ILE A 27 -3.76 2.66 9.15
C ILE A 27 -4.17 4.13 9.16
N GLN A 28 -4.20 4.77 10.33
CA GLN A 28 -4.49 6.21 10.44
C GLN A 28 -3.45 7.07 9.73
N ALA A 29 -2.20 6.60 9.65
CA ALA A 29 -1.10 7.27 9.00
C ALA A 29 -0.98 6.97 7.48
N ILE A 30 -1.96 6.32 6.82
CA ILE A 30 -1.93 6.01 5.37
C ILE A 30 -1.66 7.26 4.51
N ASN A 31 -2.19 8.42 4.91
CA ASN A 31 -1.97 9.70 4.22
C ASN A 31 -0.76 10.49 4.74
N GLY A 32 -0.02 9.95 5.71
CA GLY A 32 1.18 10.53 6.28
C GLY A 32 2.43 10.33 5.42
N ASP A 33 3.58 10.75 5.96
CA ASP A 33 4.88 10.67 5.30
C ASP A 33 5.29 9.21 5.04
N THR A 34 5.50 8.88 3.77
CA THR A 34 5.83 7.54 3.28
C THR A 34 7.13 7.00 3.85
N ARG A 35 8.06 7.86 4.30
CA ARG A 35 9.34 7.44 4.90
C ARG A 35 9.17 6.67 6.21
N TYR A 36 8.06 6.87 6.90
CA TYR A 36 7.73 6.21 8.16
C TYR A 36 6.66 5.13 7.98
N GLN A 37 6.21 4.88 6.75
CA GLN A 37 5.21 3.86 6.44
C GLN A 37 5.85 2.49 6.22
N LYS A 38 5.21 1.45 6.74
CA LYS A 38 5.57 0.07 6.45
C LYS A 38 5.49 -0.20 4.95
N GLU A 39 6.43 -0.97 4.44
CA GLU A 39 6.57 -1.24 3.01
C GLU A 39 5.29 -1.82 2.39
N ILE A 40 4.60 -2.71 3.10
CA ILE A 40 3.30 -3.26 2.66
C ILE A 40 2.25 -2.19 2.40
N ILE A 41 2.22 -1.13 3.21
CA ILE A 41 1.27 -0.02 3.05
C ILE A 41 1.59 0.75 1.76
N GLN A 42 2.88 0.96 1.49
CA GLN A 42 3.34 1.62 0.26
C GLN A 42 2.99 0.80 -0.99
N ILE A 43 3.18 -0.52 -0.94
CA ILE A 43 2.81 -1.44 -2.03
C ILE A 43 1.31 -1.37 -2.32
N ILE A 44 0.46 -1.48 -1.29
CA ILE A 44 -1.00 -1.44 -1.49
C ILE A 44 -1.46 -0.08 -2.01
N LYS A 45 -0.88 1.03 -1.51
CA LYS A 45 -1.13 2.37 -2.04
C LYS A 45 -0.81 2.47 -3.53
N GLU A 46 0.34 1.96 -3.95
CA GLU A 46 0.76 2.01 -5.35
C GLU A 46 -0.16 1.16 -6.23
N ILE A 47 -0.51 -0.06 -5.81
CA ILE A 47 -1.42 -0.95 -6.56
C ILE A 47 -2.80 -0.30 -6.74
N VAL A 48 -3.37 0.26 -5.67
CA VAL A 48 -4.69 0.91 -5.72
C VAL A 48 -4.64 2.16 -6.62
N SER A 49 -3.59 2.98 -6.47
CA SER A 49 -3.43 4.19 -7.29
C SER A 49 -3.20 3.87 -8.77
N ASP A 50 -2.40 2.85 -9.07
CA ASP A 50 -2.13 2.44 -10.45
C ASP A 50 -3.36 1.87 -11.14
N ASN A 51 -4.18 1.09 -10.41
CA ASN A 51 -5.43 0.58 -10.93
C ASN A 51 -6.42 1.72 -11.26
N ASP A 52 -6.53 2.70 -10.37
CA ASP A 52 -7.36 3.90 -10.54
C ASP A 52 -6.91 4.75 -11.74
N ASN A 53 -5.60 4.80 -12.01
CA ASN A 53 -5.01 5.52 -13.13
C ASN A 53 -4.84 4.66 -14.41
N HIS A 54 -5.43 3.46 -14.47
CA HIS A 54 -5.30 2.52 -15.58
C HIS A 54 -3.84 2.26 -16.02
N ILE A 55 -2.92 2.24 -15.07
CA ILE A 55 -1.51 1.94 -15.31
C ILE A 55 -1.36 0.45 -15.63
N THR A 56 -0.52 0.14 -16.61
CA THR A 56 -0.30 -1.25 -17.02
C THR A 56 0.49 -2.02 -15.96
N ALA A 57 0.19 -3.31 -15.81
CA ALA A 57 0.85 -4.19 -14.85
C ALA A 57 2.39 -4.14 -14.94
N THR A 58 2.96 -4.01 -16.15
CA THR A 58 4.41 -3.87 -16.35
C THR A 58 4.98 -2.59 -15.73
N LYS A 59 4.27 -1.46 -15.86
CA LYS A 59 4.69 -0.19 -15.27
C LYS A 59 4.55 -0.24 -13.75
N SER A 60 3.45 -0.78 -13.24
CA SER A 60 3.25 -1.00 -11.81
C SER A 60 4.34 -1.87 -11.22
N TYR A 61 4.68 -2.98 -11.88
CA TYR A 61 5.76 -3.85 -11.45
C TYR A 61 7.10 -3.11 -11.33
N ASN A 62 7.46 -2.28 -12.32
CA ASN A 62 8.69 -1.50 -12.26
C ASN A 62 8.72 -0.49 -11.10
N LYS A 63 7.57 0.13 -10.77
CA LYS A 63 7.47 1.01 -9.60
C LYS A 63 7.58 0.23 -8.30
N LEU A 64 6.91 -0.93 -8.20
CA LEU A 64 6.98 -1.80 -7.02
C LEU A 64 8.40 -2.30 -6.78
N LYS A 65 9.16 -2.62 -7.83
CA LYS A 65 10.59 -2.96 -7.70
C LYS A 65 11.39 -1.86 -7.01
N ASN A 66 11.12 -0.59 -7.31
CA ASN A 66 11.77 0.53 -6.64
C ASN A 66 11.37 0.63 -5.16
N ILE A 67 10.09 0.43 -4.83
CA ILE A 67 9.60 0.44 -3.43
C ILE A 67 10.27 -0.68 -2.61
N LEU A 68 10.36 -1.88 -3.21
CA LEU A 68 10.95 -3.07 -2.59
C LEU A 68 12.49 -3.04 -2.60
N ASN A 69 13.13 -2.06 -3.24
CA ASN A 69 14.57 -2.00 -3.49
C ASN A 69 15.13 -3.28 -4.17
N ILE A 70 14.41 -3.79 -5.17
CA ILE A 70 14.78 -4.98 -5.96
C ILE A 70 15.16 -4.56 -7.38
N VAL A 71 16.30 -5.08 -7.88
CA VAL A 71 16.84 -4.78 -9.23
C VAL A 71 16.18 -5.67 -10.28
#